data_AF-A0A2G9ZLB3-F1
#
_entry.id   AF-A0A2G9ZLB3-F1
#
_cell.length_a   1.000
_cell.length_b   1.000
_cell.length_c   1.000
_cell.angle_alpha   90.00
_cell.angle_beta   90.00
_cell.angle_gamma   90.00
#
_symmetry.space_group_name_H-M   'P 1'
#
loop_
_entity.id
_entity.type
_entity.pdbx_description
1 polymer ?
#
loop_
_entity_poly.entity_id
_entity_poly.type
_entity_poly.pdbx_seq_one_letter_code
_entity_poly.pdbx_strand_id
1 'polypeptide(L)'
;MQQFVVPQFIDVEDKIIGPVTVRQFIIMLFGFMLIALCYKIFDFSAFLFFGLIIFAVSGIISFTRINGMAFHFFILNFIQTSKRPSLRVWDNRHNAIKRDEADSRKTLVEEKNTLLAKHYDVSRLAELALIADTHGTFGGRTTDQENVRRPDTAEEDARPAGLADVNQKKDLPMTD
;
A
#
# COMPACT_ATOMS: atom_id res chain seq x y z
N MET A 1 -16.60 20.75 14.25
CA MET A 1 -16.44 19.33 13.87
C MET A 1 -17.26 19.11 12.61
N GLN A 2 -16.61 18.83 11.47
CA GLN A 2 -17.31 18.52 10.22
C GLN A 2 -17.80 17.07 10.29
N GLN A 3 -19.12 16.88 10.19
CA GLN A 3 -19.75 15.55 10.13
C GLN A 3 -19.90 15.16 8.67
N PHE A 4 -19.28 14.04 8.28
CA PHE A 4 -19.45 13.47 6.95
C PHE A 4 -20.77 12.72 6.89
N VAL A 5 -21.60 13.04 5.89
CA VAL A 5 -22.86 12.34 5.66
C VAL A 5 -22.52 10.99 5.03
N VAL A 6 -22.83 9.89 5.73
CA VAL A 6 -22.64 8.55 5.18
C VAL A 6 -23.75 8.29 4.16
N PRO A 7 -23.41 8.00 2.89
CA PRO A 7 -24.40 7.68 1.88
C PRO A 7 -25.15 6.38 2.27
N GLN A 8 -26.48 6.44 2.31
CA GLN A 8 -27.33 5.36 2.81
C GLN A 8 -27.59 4.23 1.80
N PHE A 9 -27.18 4.41 0.53
CA PHE A 9 -27.48 3.49 -0.58
C PHE A 9 -26.24 2.84 -1.20
N ILE A 10 -25.18 2.59 -0.42
CA ILE A 10 -23.99 1.89 -0.95
C ILE A 10 -24.24 0.40 -1.25
N ASP A 11 -25.23 -0.21 -0.59
CA ASP A 11 -25.47 -1.66 -0.65
C ASP A 11 -26.59 -2.06 -1.63
N VAL A 12 -27.30 -1.08 -2.22
CA VAL A 12 -28.39 -1.34 -3.15
C VAL A 12 -27.84 -1.37 -4.58
N GLU A 13 -27.80 -2.56 -5.17
CA GLU A 13 -27.45 -2.71 -6.59
C GLU A 13 -28.42 -1.96 -7.50
N ASP A 14 -27.86 -1.37 -8.56
CA ASP A 14 -28.62 -0.75 -9.63
C ASP A 14 -29.57 -1.74 -10.30
N LYS A 15 -30.82 -1.32 -10.44
CA LYS A 15 -31.88 -2.05 -11.12
C LYS A 15 -32.07 -1.46 -12.51
N ILE A 16 -31.99 -2.30 -13.54
CA ILE A 16 -32.13 -1.84 -14.94
C ILE A 16 -33.60 -1.87 -15.36
N ILE A 17 -34.28 -3.00 -15.11
CA ILE A 17 -35.66 -3.24 -15.58
C ILE A 17 -36.51 -3.64 -14.40
N GLY A 18 -37.22 -2.67 -13.82
CA GLY A 18 -38.11 -2.86 -12.68
C GLY A 18 -37.36 -3.45 -11.46
N PRO A 19 -37.65 -4.70 -11.04
CA PRO A 19 -36.98 -5.32 -9.90
C PRO A 19 -35.64 -6.00 -10.25
N VAL A 20 -35.27 -6.10 -11.54
CA VAL A 20 -34.12 -6.90 -12.01
C VAL A 20 -32.82 -6.08 -11.96
N THR A 21 -31.80 -6.61 -11.27
CA THR A 21 -30.46 -5.99 -11.22
C THR A 21 -29.66 -6.24 -12.49
N VAL A 22 -28.62 -5.43 -12.73
CA VAL A 22 -27.69 -5.61 -13.87
C VAL A 22 -27.16 -7.05 -13.93
N ARG A 23 -26.76 -7.56 -12.77
CA ARG A 23 -26.23 -8.91 -12.62
C ARG A 23 -27.25 -9.96 -13.04
N GLN A 24 -28.48 -9.84 -12.53
CA GLN A 24 -29.57 -10.77 -12.82
C GLN A 24 -29.88 -10.83 -14.32
N PHE A 25 -29.86 -9.67 -14.96
CA PHE A 25 -30.06 -9.56 -16.41
C PHE A 25 -28.98 -10.31 -17.20
N ILE A 26 -27.70 -10.14 -16.86
CA ILE A 26 -26.58 -10.82 -17.55
C ILE A 26 -26.70 -12.35 -17.41
N ILE A 27 -27.06 -12.84 -16.23
CA ILE A 27 -27.21 -14.28 -15.95
C ILE A 27 -28.36 -14.88 -16.77
N MET A 28 -29.49 -14.18 -16.81
CA MET A 28 -30.65 -14.60 -17.60
C MET A 28 -30.32 -14.57 -19.09
N LEU A 29 -29.61 -13.54 -19.57
CA LEU A 29 -29.18 -13.43 -20.97
C LEU A 29 -28.28 -14.62 -21.37
N PHE A 30 -27.33 -15.00 -20.51
CA PHE A 30 -26.51 -16.18 -20.72
C PHE A 30 -27.35 -17.48 -20.70
N GLY A 31 -28.29 -17.61 -19.77
CA GLY A 31 -29.23 -18.74 -19.72
C GLY A 31 -30.07 -18.88 -21.00
N PHE A 32 -30.64 -17.77 -21.48
CA PHE A 32 -31.39 -17.75 -22.74
C PHE A 32 -30.51 -18.09 -23.95
N MET A 33 -29.26 -17.63 -23.97
CA MET A 33 -28.31 -17.99 -25.02
C MET A 33 -28.02 -19.50 -25.03
N LEU A 34 -27.87 -20.13 -23.86
CA LEU A 34 -27.72 -21.58 -23.77
C LEU A 34 -28.98 -22.34 -24.21
N ILE A 35 -30.17 -21.86 -23.84
CA ILE A 35 -31.44 -22.44 -24.29
C ILE A 35 -31.57 -22.35 -25.81
N ALA A 36 -31.21 -21.20 -26.40
CA ALA A 36 -31.21 -21.02 -27.86
C ALA A 36 -30.21 -21.94 -28.56
N LEU A 37 -29.06 -22.21 -27.94
CA LEU A 37 -28.08 -23.19 -28.43
C LEU A 37 -28.64 -24.62 -28.35
N CYS A 38 -29.28 -24.99 -27.24
CA CYS A 38 -29.96 -26.28 -27.11
C CYS A 38 -31.04 -26.47 -28.17
N TYR A 39 -31.83 -25.43 -28.48
CA TYR A 39 -32.83 -25.48 -29.53
C TYR A 39 -32.24 -25.80 -30.92
N LYS A 40 -31.00 -25.38 -31.17
CA LYS A 40 -30.32 -25.63 -32.46
C LYS A 40 -29.67 -27.01 -32.57
N ILE A 41 -29.34 -27.65 -31.44
CA ILE A 41 -28.56 -28.89 -31.40
C ILE A 41 -29.44 -30.12 -31.11
N PHE A 42 -30.47 -29.98 -30.27
CA PHE A 42 -31.27 -31.09 -29.78
C PHE A 42 -32.63 -31.21 -30.48
N ASP A 43 -33.19 -32.42 -30.48
CA ASP A 43 -34.58 -32.66 -30.85
C ASP A 43 -35.56 -31.94 -29.93
N PHE A 44 -36.76 -31.61 -30.42
CA PHE A 44 -37.75 -30.80 -29.70
C PHE A 44 -38.06 -31.32 -28.28
N SER A 45 -38.16 -32.65 -28.12
CA SER A 45 -38.40 -33.28 -26.81
C SER A 45 -37.23 -33.09 -25.83
N ALA A 46 -36.00 -33.32 -26.30
CA ALA A 46 -34.80 -33.12 -25.49
C ALA A 46 -34.57 -31.64 -25.19
N PHE A 47 -34.82 -30.75 -26.16
CA PHE A 47 -34.79 -29.30 -25.98
C PHE A 47 -35.76 -28.86 -24.87
N LEU A 48 -36.99 -29.35 -24.86
CA LEU A 48 -37.97 -28.96 -23.84
C LEU A 48 -37.50 -29.36 -22.44
N PHE A 49 -37.00 -30.59 -22.30
CA PHE A 49 -36.52 -31.10 -21.02
C PHE A 49 -35.27 -30.34 -20.53
N PHE A 50 -34.22 -30.25 -21.34
CA PHE A 50 -32.98 -29.55 -20.95
C PHE A 50 -33.18 -28.03 -20.85
N GLY A 51 -33.95 -27.44 -21.76
CA GLY A 51 -34.27 -26.01 -21.75
C GLY A 51 -35.01 -25.60 -20.48
N LEU A 52 -35.97 -26.40 -20.02
CA LEU A 52 -36.68 -26.15 -18.76
C LEU A 52 -35.74 -26.23 -17.56
N ILE A 53 -34.85 -27.22 -17.52
CA ILE A 53 -33.83 -27.35 -16.46
C ILE A 53 -32.90 -26.13 -16.46
N ILE A 54 -32.38 -25.73 -17.62
CA ILE A 54 -31.48 -24.57 -17.75
C ILE A 54 -32.20 -23.28 -17.33
N PHE A 55 -33.46 -23.12 -17.72
CA PHE A 55 -34.26 -21.96 -17.33
C PHE A 55 -34.48 -21.90 -15.81
N ALA A 56 -34.87 -23.02 -15.20
CA ALA A 56 -35.07 -23.10 -13.76
C ALA A 56 -33.76 -22.81 -12.99
N VAL A 57 -32.66 -23.43 -13.40
CA VAL A 57 -31.34 -23.24 -12.78
C VAL A 57 -30.86 -21.79 -12.94
N SER A 58 -30.92 -21.22 -14.15
CA SER A 58 -30.54 -19.83 -14.39
C SER A 58 -31.37 -18.85 -13.55
N GLY A 59 -32.68 -19.07 -13.45
CA GLY A 59 -33.57 -18.29 -12.61
C GLY A 59 -33.20 -18.34 -11.13
N ILE A 60 -32.99 -19.56 -10.58
CA ILE A 60 -32.58 -19.74 -9.19
C ILE A 60 -31.26 -19.01 -8.91
N ILE A 61 -30.25 -19.21 -9.76
CA ILE A 61 -28.92 -18.58 -9.62
C ILE A 61 -29.02 -17.05 -9.70
N SER A 62 -29.91 -16.53 -10.55
CA SER A 62 -30.10 -15.09 -10.74
C SER A 62 -30.76 -14.43 -9.52
N PHE A 63 -31.86 -14.98 -9.03
CA PHE A 63 -32.63 -14.35 -7.95
C PHE A 63 -32.15 -14.70 -6.54
N THR A 64 -31.38 -15.78 -6.37
CA THR A 64 -30.89 -16.18 -5.05
C THR A 64 -29.69 -15.33 -4.62
N ARG A 65 -29.78 -14.74 -3.43
CA ARG A 65 -28.65 -14.10 -2.74
C ARG A 65 -28.27 -14.94 -1.54
N ILE A 66 -26.98 -15.27 -1.41
CA ILE A 66 -26.46 -16.06 -0.28
C ILE A 66 -25.67 -15.11 0.61
N ASN A 67 -26.11 -14.93 1.86
CA ASN A 67 -25.43 -14.09 2.87
C ASN A 67 -25.11 -12.66 2.38
N GLY A 68 -26.02 -12.05 1.61
CA GLY A 68 -25.81 -10.71 1.03
C GLY A 68 -24.83 -10.66 -0.16
N MET A 69 -24.21 -11.78 -0.53
CA MET A 69 -23.25 -11.87 -1.63
C MET A 69 -23.92 -12.37 -2.93
N ALA A 70 -23.31 -11.98 -4.06
CA ALA A 70 -23.67 -12.57 -5.36
C ALA A 70 -23.45 -14.08 -5.36
N PHE A 71 -24.44 -14.82 -5.86
CA PHE A 71 -24.33 -16.27 -6.05
C PHE A 71 -23.12 -16.67 -6.92
N HIS A 72 -22.70 -15.80 -7.85
CA HIS A 72 -21.52 -16.02 -8.70
C HIS A 72 -20.22 -16.06 -7.89
N PHE A 73 -20.06 -15.11 -6.96
CA PHE A 73 -18.91 -15.11 -6.06
C PHE A 73 -18.96 -16.30 -5.11
N PHE A 74 -20.14 -16.69 -4.66
CA PHE A 74 -20.28 -17.91 -3.85
C PHE A 74 -19.81 -19.15 -4.62
N ILE A 75 -20.25 -19.37 -5.86
CA ILE A 75 -19.78 -20.49 -6.69
C ILE A 75 -18.27 -20.44 -6.89
N LEU A 76 -17.72 -19.26 -7.24
CA LEU A 76 -16.28 -19.11 -7.46
C LEU A 76 -15.48 -19.46 -6.20
N ASN A 77 -15.91 -18.97 -5.04
CA ASN A 77 -15.27 -19.28 -3.76
C ASN A 77 -15.44 -20.76 -3.38
N PHE A 78 -16.60 -21.36 -3.67
CA PHE A 78 -16.85 -22.78 -3.43
C PHE A 78 -15.93 -23.66 -4.27
N ILE A 79 -15.80 -23.38 -5.58
CA ILE A 79 -14.90 -24.10 -6.48
C ILE A 79 -13.44 -23.91 -6.04
N GLN A 80 -13.04 -22.68 -5.70
CA GLN A 80 -11.69 -22.42 -5.21
C GLN A 80 -11.38 -23.16 -3.92
N THR A 81 -12.32 -23.17 -2.96
CA THR A 81 -12.19 -23.89 -1.69
C THR A 81 -12.13 -25.40 -1.93
N SER A 82 -13.00 -25.94 -2.78
CA SER A 82 -13.03 -27.37 -3.06
C SER A 82 -11.76 -27.87 -3.74
N LYS A 83 -11.08 -27.01 -4.51
CA LYS A 83 -9.77 -27.32 -5.12
C LYS A 83 -8.59 -27.16 -4.16
N ARG A 84 -8.77 -26.52 -3.00
CA ARG A 84 -7.70 -26.34 -2.02
C ARG A 84 -7.52 -27.62 -1.20
N PRO A 85 -6.27 -28.05 -0.96
CA PRO A 85 -6.01 -29.19 -0.09
C PRO A 85 -6.48 -28.88 1.33
N SER A 86 -7.21 -29.81 1.95
CA SER A 86 -7.72 -29.67 3.33
C SER A 86 -6.59 -29.60 4.35
N LEU A 87 -5.39 -30.08 4.00
CA LEU A 87 -4.23 -30.08 4.88
C LEU A 87 -3.39 -28.83 4.63
N ARG A 88 -3.60 -27.82 5.46
CA ARG A 88 -2.73 -26.65 5.51
C ARG A 88 -1.48 -27.00 6.33
N VAL A 89 -0.46 -27.54 5.68
CA VAL A 89 0.85 -27.75 6.31
C VAL A 89 1.53 -26.40 6.43
N TRP A 90 1.84 -25.99 7.65
CA TRP A 90 2.65 -24.82 7.93
C TRP A 90 4.10 -25.13 7.55
N ASP A 91 4.53 -24.63 6.40
CA ASP A 91 5.91 -24.76 5.92
C ASP A 91 6.61 -23.40 5.97
N ASN A 92 7.43 -23.21 6.99
CA ASN A 92 8.26 -22.02 7.18
C ASN A 92 9.39 -21.89 6.17
N ARG A 93 9.73 -22.96 5.41
CA ARG A 93 10.84 -22.95 4.46
C ARG A 93 10.47 -22.25 3.16
N HIS A 94 9.24 -22.43 2.68
CA HIS A 94 8.74 -21.77 1.47
C HIS A 94 8.33 -20.31 1.69
N ASN A 95 7.90 -19.97 2.91
CA ASN A 95 7.62 -18.58 3.29
C ASN A 95 8.89 -17.74 3.43
N ALA A 96 10.05 -18.34 3.74
CA ALA A 96 11.34 -17.66 3.71
C ALA A 96 11.65 -17.18 2.28
N ILE A 97 11.58 -18.06 1.27
CA ILE A 97 11.89 -17.71 -0.13
C ILE A 97 10.95 -16.61 -0.68
N LYS A 98 9.65 -16.66 -0.38
CA LYS A 98 8.70 -15.61 -0.80
C LYS A 98 8.84 -14.31 -0.01
N ARG A 99 9.24 -14.38 1.27
CA ARG A 99 9.61 -13.18 2.04
C ARG A 99 10.88 -12.57 1.48
N ASP A 100 11.87 -13.36 1.11
CA ASP A 100 13.11 -12.86 0.53
C ASP A 100 12.86 -12.16 -0.81
N GLU A 101 11.97 -12.68 -1.67
CA GLU A 101 11.57 -12.00 -2.92
C GLU A 101 10.70 -10.76 -2.68
N ALA A 102 9.82 -10.78 -1.69
CA ALA A 102 8.96 -9.64 -1.36
C ALA A 102 9.73 -8.53 -0.64
N ASP A 103 10.66 -8.90 0.24
CA ASP A 103 11.56 -8.00 0.96
C ASP A 103 12.64 -7.49 0.01
N SER A 104 13.15 -8.27 -0.93
CA SER A 104 14.01 -7.77 -2.02
C SER A 104 13.29 -6.75 -2.90
N ARG A 105 11.99 -6.95 -3.17
CA ARG A 105 11.19 -5.96 -3.93
C ARG A 105 10.94 -4.69 -3.12
N LYS A 106 10.74 -4.82 -1.81
CA LYS A 106 10.59 -3.68 -0.90
C LYS A 106 11.90 -2.94 -0.70
N THR A 107 13.03 -3.61 -0.54
CA THR A 107 14.35 -2.98 -0.41
C THR A 107 14.75 -2.24 -1.67
N LEU A 108 14.41 -2.72 -2.88
CA LEU A 108 14.67 -1.98 -4.12
C LEU A 108 13.78 -0.73 -4.28
N VAL A 109 12.53 -0.80 -3.81
CA VAL A 109 11.62 0.37 -3.77
C VAL A 109 12.05 1.36 -2.69
N GLU A 110 12.54 0.86 -1.56
CA GLU A 110 13.05 1.64 -0.44
C GLU A 110 14.40 2.29 -0.77
N GLU A 111 15.33 1.59 -1.42
CA GLU A 111 16.60 2.14 -1.93
C GLU A 111 16.34 3.28 -2.92
N LYS A 112 15.36 3.13 -3.81
CA LYS A 112 14.95 4.21 -4.72
C LYS A 112 14.35 5.41 -3.96
N ASN A 113 13.64 5.16 -2.85
CA ASN A 113 13.03 6.22 -2.03
C ASN A 113 14.04 6.85 -1.05
N THR A 114 15.07 6.13 -0.60
CA THR A 114 16.13 6.66 0.28
C THR A 114 17.11 7.55 -0.49
N LEU A 115 17.38 7.25 -1.76
CA LEU A 115 18.13 8.14 -2.65
C LEU A 115 17.38 9.46 -2.96
N LEU A 116 16.06 9.47 -2.75
CA LEU A 116 15.18 10.64 -2.91
C LEU A 116 14.73 11.23 -1.57
N ALA A 117 15.11 10.62 -0.46
CA ALA A 117 14.77 11.09 0.87
C ALA A 117 15.60 12.35 1.16
N LYS A 118 14.90 13.49 1.18
CA LYS A 118 15.46 14.79 1.58
C LYS A 118 16.14 14.63 2.94
N HIS A 119 17.46 14.72 2.98
CA HIS A 119 18.21 14.64 4.23
C HIS A 119 17.87 15.88 5.07
N TYR A 120 17.34 15.68 6.27
CA TYR A 120 17.09 16.76 7.21
C TYR A 120 18.25 16.85 8.18
N ASP A 121 18.85 18.02 8.31
CA ASP A 121 19.92 18.25 9.26
C ASP A 121 19.42 18.11 10.71
N VAL A 122 20.29 17.66 11.62
CA VAL A 122 19.97 17.41 13.03
C VAL A 122 19.43 18.67 13.70
N SER A 123 19.90 19.85 13.27
CA SER A 123 19.43 21.16 13.72
C SER A 123 17.94 21.40 13.41
N ARG A 124 17.47 21.01 12.20
CA ARG A 124 16.06 21.12 11.78
C ARG A 124 15.16 20.18 12.57
N LEU A 125 15.64 18.98 12.89
CA LEU A 125 14.88 18.03 13.69
C LEU A 125 14.74 18.49 15.15
N ALA A 126 15.81 19.05 15.73
CA ALA A 126 15.77 19.63 17.08
C ALA A 126 14.83 20.85 17.15
N GLU A 127 14.81 21.68 16.11
CA GLU A 127 13.89 22.81 15.99
C GLU A 127 12.43 22.33 15.93
N LEU A 128 12.14 21.34 15.09
CA LEU A 128 10.79 20.78 14.97
C LEU A 128 10.33 20.09 16.27
N ALA A 129 11.22 19.39 16.96
CA ALA A 129 10.95 18.82 18.27
C ALA A 129 10.61 19.91 19.29
N LEU A 130 11.39 21.00 19.31
CA LEU A 130 11.13 22.13 20.20
C LEU A 130 9.79 22.81 19.89
N ILE A 131 9.43 22.97 18.61
CA ILE A 131 8.13 23.53 18.19
C ILE A 131 6.98 22.61 18.66
N ALA A 132 7.16 21.29 18.54
CA ALA A 132 6.17 20.32 18.98
C ALA A 132 5.99 20.34 20.51
N ASP A 133 7.08 20.31 21.28
CA ASP A 133 7.04 20.33 22.75
C ASP A 133 6.44 21.64 23.30
N THR A 134 6.69 22.75 22.61
CA THR A 134 6.20 24.07 23.01
C THR A 134 4.82 24.40 22.45
N HIS A 135 4.10 23.41 21.89
CA HIS A 135 2.77 23.57 21.29
C HIS A 135 2.67 24.75 20.31
N GLY A 136 3.74 25.00 19.54
CA GLY A 136 3.79 26.07 18.54
C GLY A 136 3.98 27.48 19.10
N THR A 137 4.36 27.62 20.38
CA THR A 137 4.74 28.94 20.93
C THR A 137 6.12 29.39 20.48
N PHE A 138 7.00 28.46 20.08
CA PHE A 138 8.30 28.76 19.48
C PHE A 138 8.17 28.99 17.97
N GLY A 139 8.48 30.20 17.50
CA GLY A 139 8.59 30.52 16.08
C GLY A 139 9.98 30.19 15.56
N GLY A 140 10.08 29.23 14.64
CA GLY A 140 11.36 28.75 14.09
C GLY A 140 12.26 29.86 13.52
N ARG A 141 13.58 29.64 13.57
CA ARG A 141 14.60 30.55 13.05
C ARG A 141 14.90 30.14 11.61
N THR A 142 14.37 30.88 10.63
CA THR A 142 14.56 30.59 9.19
C THR A 142 16.01 30.86 8.76
N THR A 143 16.89 29.87 8.91
CA THR A 143 18.26 29.92 8.36
C THR A 143 18.26 29.37 6.93
N ASP A 144 17.73 30.12 5.97
CA ASP A 144 17.72 29.72 4.55
C ASP A 144 18.96 30.21 3.78
N GLN A 145 20.02 30.70 4.44
CA GLN A 145 21.20 31.27 3.74
C GLN A 145 22.59 30.87 4.28
N GLU A 146 22.73 29.82 5.09
CA GLU A 146 24.04 29.45 5.65
C GLU A 146 24.61 28.12 5.14
N ASN A 147 24.19 27.64 3.95
CA ASN A 147 24.78 26.43 3.37
C ASN A 147 25.36 26.62 1.94
N VAL A 148 25.82 27.83 1.62
CA VAL A 148 26.52 28.12 0.35
C VAL A 148 27.96 28.63 0.56
N ARG A 149 28.44 28.76 1.81
CA ARG A 149 29.80 29.26 2.07
C ARG A 149 30.53 28.42 3.11
N ARG A 150 31.12 27.33 2.64
CA ARG A 150 32.45 26.80 3.04
C ARG A 150 32.68 25.48 2.31
N PRO A 151 33.31 25.48 1.14
CA PRO A 151 34.32 24.47 0.89
C PRO A 151 35.55 24.82 1.76
N ASP A 152 36.47 23.88 1.91
CA ASP A 152 37.78 24.06 2.57
C ASP A 152 37.64 23.93 4.10
N THR A 153 38.35 23.02 4.80
CA THR A 153 39.78 22.80 4.73
C THR A 153 40.07 21.43 5.33
N ALA A 154 40.44 20.45 4.50
CA ALA A 154 40.98 19.16 4.93
C ALA A 154 42.50 19.18 4.76
N GLU A 155 43.19 20.21 5.24
CA GLU A 155 44.65 20.30 5.07
C GLU A 155 45.32 21.36 5.96
N GLU A 156 44.99 21.44 7.26
CA GLU A 156 45.80 22.29 8.17
C GLU A 156 45.69 21.88 9.64
N ASP A 157 46.13 20.67 9.99
CA ASP A 157 46.45 20.39 11.40
C ASP A 157 47.58 19.35 11.53
N ALA A 158 48.75 19.73 11.01
CA ALA A 158 50.00 19.03 11.27
C ALA A 158 51.13 20.05 11.45
N ARG A 159 51.20 20.69 12.63
CA ARG A 159 52.47 21.08 13.27
C ARG A 159 52.29 21.52 14.74
N PRO A 160 53.19 21.11 15.65
CA PRO A 160 52.96 21.19 17.09
C PRO A 160 53.37 22.53 17.74
N ALA A 161 52.80 22.71 18.93
CA ALA A 161 52.89 23.82 19.87
C ALA A 161 54.28 24.49 19.99
N GLY A 162 54.31 25.79 19.69
CA GLY A 162 55.36 26.74 20.07
C GLY A 162 54.87 27.64 21.21
N LEU A 163 55.45 27.43 22.39
CA LEU A 163 55.24 28.17 23.62
C LEU A 163 56.00 29.49 23.57
N ALA A 164 55.33 30.64 23.73
CA ALA A 164 55.96 31.90 24.10
C ALA A 164 54.94 32.84 24.77
N ASP A 165 55.08 33.07 26.07
CA ASP A 165 55.70 34.30 26.60
C ASP A 165 55.41 34.46 28.11
N VAL A 166 56.46 34.35 28.94
CA VAL A 166 56.53 34.98 30.26
C VAL A 166 57.92 35.61 30.41
N ASN A 167 58.07 36.82 29.87
CA ASN A 167 58.61 38.02 30.53
C ASN A 167 59.53 37.81 31.77
N GLN A 168 60.85 38.04 31.65
CA GLN A 168 61.63 38.72 32.71
C GLN A 168 63.02 39.25 32.25
N LYS A 169 63.12 40.59 32.13
CA LYS A 169 64.13 41.49 32.75
C LYS A 169 65.65 41.15 32.65
N LYS A 170 66.32 41.89 31.75
CA LYS A 170 67.51 42.75 31.96
C LYS A 170 68.39 42.50 33.21
N ASP A 171 69.65 42.09 33.02
CA ASP A 171 70.87 42.93 33.10
C ASP A 171 72.15 42.05 33.09
N LEU A 172 73.16 42.42 32.28
CA LEU A 172 74.49 41.77 32.13
C LEU A 172 75.51 42.26 33.20
N PRO A 173 76.82 41.92 33.14
CA PRO A 173 77.47 40.65 33.48
C PRO A 173 78.50 40.84 34.62
N MET A 174 78.90 39.76 35.29
CA MET A 174 80.09 39.77 36.14
C MET A 174 80.84 38.45 35.94
N THR A 175 82.04 38.56 35.38
CA THR A 175 83.12 37.59 35.57
C THR A 175 84.30 38.36 36.13
N ASP A 176 84.89 37.79 37.18
CA ASP A 176 86.09 38.26 37.88
C ASP A 176 87.31 38.49 36.97
#